data_AF-A0A1U0Z5N1-F1
#
_entry.id   AF-A0A1U0Z5N1-F1
#
_cell.length_a   1.000
_cell.length_b   1.000
_cell.length_c   1.000
_cell.angle_alpha   90.00
_cell.angle_beta   90.00
_cell.angle_gamma   90.00
#
_symmetry.space_group_name_H-M   'P 1'
#
loop_
_entity.id
_entity.type
_entity.pdbx_description
1 polymer ?
#
loop_
_entity_poly.entity_id
_entity_poly.type
_entity_poly.pdbx_seq_one_letter_code
_entity_poly.pdbx_strand_id
1 'polypeptide(L)'
;MPTIKPSQKQLEALSIVSEGRAQYGSEYPERARRAAARGRQTVDQTWLVDGADVYGAEHTTWNSLEGRGWIRVRHDLLPMKHVTEQAREYTTITGFKELKVLPAHEEPEDPGWRAAVELTAEGAEMLERYGGRG
;
A
#
# COMPACT_ATOMS: atom_id res chain seq x y z
N MET A 1 -1.97 24.93 -12.47
CA MET A 1 -1.16 23.85 -13.07
C MET A 1 -1.94 23.25 -14.23
N PRO A 2 -1.32 22.79 -15.33
CA PRO A 2 -2.06 22.14 -16.41
C PRO A 2 -2.72 20.87 -15.87
N THR A 3 -4.05 20.83 -15.91
CA THR A 3 -4.86 19.68 -15.49
C THR A 3 -4.59 18.53 -16.47
N ILE A 4 -3.85 17.50 -16.03
CA ILE A 4 -3.57 16.31 -16.84
C ILE A 4 -4.89 15.54 -16.96
N LYS A 5 -5.36 15.34 -18.20
CA LYS A 5 -6.56 14.53 -18.45
C LYS A 5 -6.30 13.07 -18.03
N PRO A 6 -7.10 12.49 -17.12
CA PRO A 6 -6.99 11.08 -16.74
C PRO A 6 -7.25 10.14 -17.92
N SER A 7 -6.61 8.98 -17.94
CA SER A 7 -6.95 7.89 -18.85
C SER A 7 -8.20 7.13 -18.38
N GLN A 8 -8.82 6.33 -19.25
CA GLN A 8 -10.00 5.55 -18.88
C GLN A 8 -9.74 4.63 -17.68
N LYS A 9 -8.60 3.92 -17.69
CA LYS A 9 -8.19 3.04 -16.58
C LYS A 9 -8.02 3.80 -15.26
N GLN A 10 -7.56 5.04 -15.33
CA GLN A 10 -7.42 5.90 -14.15
C GLN A 10 -8.79 6.31 -13.61
N LEU A 11 -9.75 6.62 -14.48
CA LEU A 11 -11.13 6.93 -14.07
C LEU A 11 -11.82 5.71 -13.45
N GLU A 12 -11.65 4.52 -14.03
CA GLU A 12 -12.15 3.27 -13.47
C GLU A 12 -11.58 3.02 -12.06
N ALA A 13 -10.25 3.16 -11.90
CA ALA A 13 -9.62 3.03 -10.59
C ALA A 13 -10.11 4.10 -9.59
N LEU A 14 -10.27 5.36 -9.99
CA LEU A 14 -10.85 6.41 -9.13
C LEU A 14 -12.28 6.09 -8.71
N SER A 15 -13.09 5.49 -9.59
CA SER A 15 -14.45 5.01 -9.26
C SER A 15 -14.40 3.88 -8.24
N ILE A 16 -13.48 2.93 -8.38
CA ILE A 16 -13.30 1.85 -7.40
C ILE A 16 -12.92 2.42 -6.02
N VAL A 17 -12.10 3.47 -5.97
CA VAL A 17 -11.77 4.16 -4.71
C VAL A 17 -12.98 4.89 -4.14
N SER A 18 -13.79 5.57 -4.97
CA SER A 18 -15.00 6.27 -4.50
C SER A 18 -16.02 5.32 -3.86
N GLU A 19 -16.07 4.08 -4.34
CA GLU A 19 -16.89 3.00 -3.80
C GLU A 19 -16.32 2.38 -2.51
N GLY A 20 -15.12 2.78 -2.07
CA GLY A 20 -14.46 2.25 -0.87
C GLY A 20 -13.95 0.81 -1.02
N ARG A 21 -13.78 0.33 -2.26
CA ARG A 21 -13.38 -1.05 -2.57
C ARG A 21 -11.87 -1.26 -2.65
N ALA A 22 -11.12 -0.17 -2.74
CA ALA A 22 -9.67 -0.18 -2.85
C ALA A 22 -8.99 -0.24 -1.48
N GLN A 23 -7.96 -1.08 -1.39
CA GLN A 23 -7.10 -1.22 -0.22
C GLN A 23 -5.63 -1.27 -0.67
N TYR A 24 -4.72 -1.00 0.25
CA TYR A 24 -3.29 -1.26 0.06
C TYR A 24 -2.76 -2.07 1.24
N GLY A 25 -2.01 -3.13 0.99
CA GLY A 25 -1.42 -3.96 2.04
C GLY A 25 -1.29 -5.42 1.64
N SER A 26 -1.37 -6.31 2.64
CA SER A 26 -1.10 -7.73 2.42
C SER A 26 -2.20 -8.42 1.60
N GLU A 27 -1.85 -8.99 0.44
CA GLU A 27 -2.73 -9.88 -0.33
C GLU A 27 -3.15 -11.09 0.52
N TYR A 28 -2.20 -11.67 1.28
CA TYR A 28 -2.43 -12.87 2.09
C TYR A 28 -2.23 -12.60 3.60
N PRO A 29 -3.18 -11.93 4.28
CA PRO A 29 -3.01 -11.47 5.67
C PRO A 29 -2.71 -12.63 6.64
N GLU A 30 -3.42 -13.75 6.52
CA GLU A 30 -3.19 -14.95 7.33
C GLU A 30 -1.82 -15.60 7.12
N ARG A 31 -1.28 -15.48 5.90
CA ARG A 31 0.07 -15.97 5.61
C ARG A 31 1.11 -15.04 6.24
N ALA A 32 0.89 -13.73 6.17
CA ALA A 32 1.76 -12.74 6.78
C ALA A 32 1.83 -12.89 8.31
N ARG A 33 0.67 -13.03 8.97
CA ARG A 33 0.59 -13.30 10.42
C ARG A 33 1.33 -14.57 10.82
N ARG A 34 1.12 -15.68 10.09
CA ARG A 34 1.82 -16.95 10.33
C ARG A 34 3.33 -16.85 10.09
N ALA A 35 3.77 -16.08 9.10
CA ALA A 35 5.19 -15.85 8.86
C ALA A 35 5.82 -15.03 9.99
N ALA A 36 5.17 -13.95 10.41
CA ALA A 36 5.61 -13.10 11.49
C ALA A 36 5.71 -13.87 12.83
N ALA A 37 4.74 -14.74 13.13
CA ALA A 37 4.78 -15.63 14.29
C ALA A 37 5.98 -16.59 14.29
N ARG A 38 6.60 -16.84 13.13
CA ARG A 38 7.82 -17.65 12.96
C ARG A 38 9.09 -16.79 12.84
N GLY A 39 9.01 -15.50 13.14
CA GLY A 39 10.11 -14.54 13.01
C GLY A 39 10.50 -14.25 11.55
N ARG A 40 9.61 -14.52 10.57
CA ARG A 40 9.84 -14.23 9.17
C ARG A 40 9.02 -13.01 8.75
N GLN A 41 9.65 -12.09 8.02
CA GLN A 41 8.96 -10.95 7.43
C GLN A 41 8.44 -11.33 6.04
N THR A 42 7.17 -11.06 5.77
CA THR A 42 6.60 -11.07 4.41
C THR A 42 6.44 -9.62 3.97
N VAL A 43 6.90 -9.29 2.76
CA VAL A 43 6.99 -7.91 2.28
C VAL A 43 6.05 -7.60 1.12
N ASP A 44 5.14 -8.52 0.80
CA ASP A 44 4.28 -8.42 -0.37
C ASP A 44 3.07 -7.53 -0.06
N GLN A 45 3.32 -6.22 0.04
CA GLN A 45 2.28 -5.19 0.07
C GLN A 45 1.93 -4.80 -1.36
N THR A 46 0.65 -4.78 -1.66
CA THR A 46 0.14 -4.51 -3.00
C THR A 46 -1.16 -3.72 -2.94
N TRP A 47 -1.56 -3.19 -4.10
CA TRP A 47 -2.89 -2.65 -4.32
C TRP A 47 -3.90 -3.80 -4.36
N LEU A 48 -5.04 -3.60 -3.72
CA LEU A 48 -6.09 -4.58 -3.62
C LEU A 48 -7.42 -3.96 -4.04
N VAL A 49 -8.24 -4.71 -4.78
CA VAL A 49 -9.64 -4.38 -5.07
C VAL A 49 -10.49 -5.53 -4.57
N ASP A 50 -11.45 -5.24 -3.69
CA ASP A 50 -12.26 -6.26 -2.99
C ASP A 50 -11.42 -7.35 -2.30
N GLY A 51 -10.21 -6.99 -1.87
CA GLY A 51 -9.28 -7.88 -1.18
C GLY A 51 -8.42 -8.79 -2.08
N ALA A 52 -8.52 -8.65 -3.41
CA ALA A 52 -7.69 -9.35 -4.39
C ALA A 52 -6.62 -8.40 -5.00
N ASP A 53 -5.43 -8.93 -5.27
CA ASP A 53 -4.34 -8.19 -5.93
C ASP A 53 -4.77 -7.67 -7.31
N VAL A 54 -4.43 -6.43 -7.60
CA VAL A 54 -4.57 -5.87 -8.96
C VAL A 54 -3.34 -6.32 -9.75
N TYR A 55 -3.48 -6.96 -10.90
CA TYR A 55 -2.34 -7.63 -11.54
C TYR A 55 -1.67 -6.78 -12.63
N GLY A 56 -0.34 -6.91 -12.75
CA GLY A 56 0.42 -6.43 -13.90
C GLY A 56 0.34 -4.91 -14.13
N ALA A 57 -0.09 -4.49 -15.33
CA ALA A 57 -0.08 -3.08 -15.75
C ALA A 57 -0.99 -2.17 -14.91
N GLU A 58 -1.88 -2.73 -14.11
CA GLU A 58 -2.76 -1.97 -13.21
C GLU A 58 -1.97 -1.36 -12.04
N HIS A 59 -0.90 -2.00 -11.56
CA HIS A 59 -0.01 -1.43 -10.53
C HIS A 59 0.51 -0.04 -10.90
N THR A 60 0.94 0.12 -12.15
CA THR A 60 1.41 1.41 -12.66
C THR A 60 0.32 2.46 -12.63
N THR A 61 -0.94 2.05 -12.83
CA THR A 61 -2.08 2.96 -12.76
C THR A 61 -2.28 3.45 -11.33
N TRP A 62 -2.36 2.53 -10.37
CA TRP A 62 -2.55 2.86 -8.96
C TRP A 62 -1.41 3.70 -8.38
N ASN A 63 -0.15 3.30 -8.61
CA ASN A 63 1.03 4.09 -8.23
C ASN A 63 1.01 5.49 -8.86
N SER A 64 0.50 5.59 -10.09
CA SER A 64 0.41 6.88 -10.78
C SER A 64 -0.73 7.76 -10.26
N LEU A 65 -1.81 7.19 -9.73
CA LEU A 65 -2.86 7.94 -9.03
C LEU A 65 -2.35 8.47 -7.70
N GLU A 66 -1.69 7.63 -6.91
CA GLU A 66 -1.11 8.02 -5.62
C GLU A 66 -0.01 9.06 -5.79
N GLY A 67 0.92 8.85 -6.73
CA GLY A 67 2.00 9.80 -7.03
C GLY A 67 1.51 11.15 -7.57
N ARG A 68 0.27 11.22 -8.08
CA ARG A 68 -0.40 12.47 -8.48
C ARG A 68 -1.21 13.10 -7.34
N GLY A 69 -1.33 12.43 -6.19
CA GLY A 69 -2.14 12.91 -5.07
C GLY A 69 -3.65 12.80 -5.29
N TRP A 70 -4.12 12.01 -6.27
CA TRP A 70 -5.55 11.84 -6.54
C TRP A 70 -6.20 10.82 -5.59
N ILE A 71 -5.40 9.92 -5.04
CA ILE A 71 -5.78 9.00 -3.98
C ILE A 71 -4.78 9.07 -2.85
N ARG A 72 -5.17 8.61 -1.66
CA ARG A 72 -4.29 8.51 -0.50
C ARG A 72 -4.51 7.18 0.21
N VAL A 73 -3.42 6.48 0.49
CA VAL A 73 -3.45 5.32 1.41
C VAL A 73 -3.50 5.83 2.84
N ARG A 74 -4.52 5.41 3.59
CA ARG A 74 -4.74 5.83 4.98
C ARG A 74 -3.93 5.00 5.97
N HIS A 75 -2.59 5.04 5.82
CA HIS A 75 -1.67 4.42 6.78
C HIS A 75 -1.84 5.00 8.19
N ASP A 76 -2.29 6.25 8.30
CA ASP A 76 -2.55 6.95 9.56
C ASP A 76 -3.69 6.34 10.39
N LEU A 77 -4.55 5.53 9.76
CA LEU A 77 -5.65 4.83 10.45
C LEU A 77 -5.24 3.43 10.92
N LEU A 78 -4.03 2.97 10.61
CA LEU A 78 -3.54 1.68 11.08
C LEU A 78 -3.15 1.77 12.56
N PRO A 79 -3.52 0.79 13.39
CA PRO A 79 -2.93 0.62 14.70
C PRO A 79 -1.42 0.40 14.55
N MET A 80 -0.63 1.28 15.16
CA MET A 80 0.83 1.23 15.15
C MET A 80 1.35 0.75 16.50
N LYS A 81 2.46 0.02 16.47
CA LYS A 81 3.23 -0.33 17.67
C LYS A 81 4.63 0.28 17.57
N HIS A 82 5.16 0.64 18.73
CA HIS A 82 6.54 1.07 18.84
C HIS A 82 7.47 -0.14 18.92
N VAL A 83 8.45 -0.18 18.02
CA VAL A 83 9.51 -1.18 18.01
C VAL A 83 10.76 -0.51 18.55
N THR A 84 11.26 -1.03 19.68
CA THR A 84 12.51 -0.55 20.27
C THR A 84 13.70 -0.89 19.38
N GLU A 85 14.80 -0.18 19.58
CA GLU A 85 16.07 -0.48 18.92
C GLU A 85 16.46 -1.96 19.07
N GLN A 86 16.93 -2.57 17.98
CA GLN A 86 17.32 -3.98 17.94
C GLN A 86 18.67 -4.13 17.25
N ALA A 87 19.60 -4.85 17.87
CA ALA A 87 20.79 -5.33 17.19
C ALA A 87 20.48 -6.69 16.55
N ARG A 88 20.60 -6.80 15.22
CA ARG A 88 20.41 -8.04 14.48
C ARG A 88 21.71 -8.45 13.80
N GLU A 89 22.07 -9.72 13.94
CA GLU A 89 23.18 -10.31 13.21
C GLU A 89 22.68 -10.82 11.86
N TYR A 90 23.31 -10.34 10.79
CA TYR A 90 23.07 -10.77 9.43
C TYR A 90 24.26 -11.58 8.95
N THR A 91 24.00 -12.78 8.43
CA THR A 91 25.03 -13.57 7.77
C THR A 91 24.98 -13.28 6.28
N THR A 92 26.06 -12.74 5.73
CA THR A 92 26.18 -12.58 4.28
C THR A 92 26.34 -13.94 3.60
N ILE A 93 26.06 -13.99 2.29
CA ILE A 93 26.21 -15.22 1.49
C ILE A 93 27.65 -15.78 1.57
N THR A 94 28.65 -14.93 1.83
CA THR A 94 30.06 -15.31 1.99
C THR A 94 30.44 -15.74 3.42
N GLY A 95 29.47 -15.81 4.35
CA GLY A 95 29.65 -16.32 5.72
C GLY A 95 30.14 -15.28 6.74
N PHE A 96 30.28 -14.02 6.35
CA PHE A 96 30.60 -12.95 7.29
C PHE A 96 29.36 -12.58 8.10
N LYS A 97 29.55 -12.45 9.42
CA LYS A 97 28.51 -11.98 10.35
C LYS A 97 28.65 -10.48 10.49
N GLU A 98 27.62 -9.75 10.11
CA GLU A 98 27.51 -8.32 10.29
C GLU A 98 26.46 -8.03 11.37
N LEU A 99 26.85 -7.32 12.42
CA LEU A 99 25.90 -6.80 13.40
C LEU A 99 25.35 -5.47 12.88
N LYS A 100 24.04 -5.41 12.64
CA LYS A 100 23.35 -4.20 12.22
C LYS A 100 22.36 -3.76 13.29
N VAL A 101 22.50 -2.51 13.72
CA VAL A 101 21.55 -1.88 14.64
C VAL A 101 20.40 -1.32 13.81
N LEU A 102 19.20 -1.82 14.10
CA LEU A 102 17.95 -1.28 13.61
C LEU A 102 17.46 -0.25 14.61
N PRO A 103 17.35 1.04 14.23
CA PRO A 103 16.87 2.07 15.14
C PRO A 103 15.43 1.79 15.55
N ALA A 104 15.02 2.38 16.68
CA ALA A 104 13.63 2.38 17.09
C ALA A 104 12.75 3.01 15.99
N HIS A 105 11.62 2.39 15.70
CA HIS A 105 10.70 2.81 14.66
C HIS A 105 9.27 2.41 15.00
N GLU A 106 8.30 2.97 14.28
CA GLU A 106 6.91 2.56 14.35
C GLU A 106 6.60 1.63 13.18
N GLU A 107 5.85 0.57 13.44
CA GLU A 107 5.33 -0.32 12.41
C GLU A 107 3.87 -0.69 12.72
N PRO A 108 3.07 -1.11 11.72
CA PRO A 108 1.72 -1.60 11.97
C PRO A 108 1.72 -2.78 12.95
N GLU A 109 0.77 -2.78 13.88
CA GLU A 109 0.66 -3.82 14.91
C GLU A 109 0.37 -5.20 14.29
N ASP A 110 -0.56 -5.25 13.33
CA ASP A 110 -0.91 -6.46 12.59
C ASP A 110 0.02 -6.67 11.38
N PRO A 111 0.82 -7.75 11.33
CA PRO A 111 1.66 -8.05 10.17
C PRO A 111 0.88 -8.30 8.86
N GLY A 112 -0.41 -8.66 8.97
CA GLY A 112 -1.32 -8.84 7.84
C GLY A 112 -2.16 -7.60 7.52
N TRP A 113 -1.72 -6.41 7.92
CA TRP A 113 -2.51 -5.19 7.78
C TRP A 113 -2.92 -4.89 6.33
N ARG A 114 -4.05 -4.18 6.22
CA ARG A 114 -4.56 -3.57 5.00
C ARG A 114 -5.08 -2.18 5.34
N ALA A 115 -4.62 -1.18 4.62
CA ALA A 115 -5.05 0.20 4.74
C ALA A 115 -6.16 0.48 3.72
N ALA A 116 -7.15 1.26 4.13
CA ALA A 116 -8.12 1.81 3.19
C ALA A 116 -7.45 2.83 2.26
N VAL A 117 -7.95 2.92 1.04
CA VAL A 117 -7.54 3.93 0.07
C VAL A 117 -8.72 4.89 -0.11
N GLU A 118 -8.46 6.18 -0.03
CA GLU A 118 -9.48 7.21 -0.14
C GLU A 118 -9.20 8.15 -1.32
N LEU A 119 -10.28 8.70 -1.90
CA LEU A 119 -10.18 9.79 -2.86
C LEU A 119 -9.77 11.07 -2.14
N THR A 120 -8.84 11.80 -2.74
CA THR A 120 -8.57 13.19 -2.34
C THR A 120 -9.57 14.12 -3.03
N ALA A 121 -9.60 15.39 -2.61
CA ALA A 121 -10.40 16.41 -3.29
C ALA A 121 -10.04 16.54 -4.78
N GLU A 122 -8.75 16.43 -5.11
CA GLU A 122 -8.28 16.48 -6.50
C GLU A 122 -8.74 15.24 -7.30
N GLY A 123 -8.66 14.04 -6.71
CA GLY A 123 -9.15 12.83 -7.38
C GLY A 123 -10.66 12.84 -7.59
N ALA A 124 -11.42 13.37 -6.63
CA ALA A 124 -12.86 13.55 -6.75
C ALA A 124 -13.21 14.54 -7.89
N GLU A 125 -12.49 15.65 -8.01
CA GLU A 125 -12.65 16.59 -9.12
C GLU A 125 -12.37 15.92 -10.48
N MET A 126 -11.31 15.11 -10.57
CA MET A 126 -10.99 14.38 -11.81
C MET A 126 -12.11 13.42 -12.20
N LEU A 127 -12.67 12.69 -11.23
CA LEU A 127 -13.76 11.75 -11.47
C LEU A 127 -15.05 12.48 -11.86
N GLU A 128 -15.40 13.59 -11.21
CA GLU A 128 -16.59 14.37 -11.56
C GLU A 128 -16.46 14.98 -12.98
N ARG A 129 -15.30 15.55 -13.29
CA ARG A 129 -15.07 16.26 -14.55
C ARG A 129 -14.95 15.34 -15.76
N TYR A 130 -14.42 14.13 -15.59
CA TYR A 130 -14.09 13.24 -16.69
C TYR A 130 -14.79 11.87 -16.62
N GLY A 131 -15.40 11.51 -15.50
CA GLY A 131 -16.13 10.23 -15.31
C GLY A 131 -17.55 10.21 -15.88
N GLY A 132 -18.01 11.32 -16.49
CA GLY A 132 -19.31 11.41 -17.15
C GLY A 132 -19.44 10.47 -18.36
N ARG A 133 -20.07 9.31 -18.13
CA ARG A 133 -20.81 8.43 -19.05
C ARG A 133 -20.33 8.42 -20.52
N GLY A 134 -19.40 7.49 -20.81
CA GLY A 134 -19.31 6.85 -22.14
C GLY A 134 -20.28 5.67 -22.22
#